data_AF-A0A553RQH3-F1
#
_entry.id   AF-A0A553RQH3-F1
#
_cell.length_a   1.000
_cell.length_b   1.000
_cell.length_c   1.000
_cell.angle_alpha   90.00
_cell.angle_beta   90.00
_cell.angle_gamma   90.00
#
_symmetry.space_group_name_H-M   'P 1'
#
loop_
_entity.id
_entity.type
_entity.pdbx_description
1 polymer ?
#
loop_
_entity_poly.entity_id
_entity_poly.type
_entity_poly.pdbx_seq_one_letter_code
_entity_poly.pdbx_strand_id
1 'polypeptide(L)'
;MDSEEENEARERKTNSEQEMLTGCTSQKHMDPLDEQTDSFRAWESIVWSGLHLEDWRRHGIINRVAYFEDAWWLTGTGFTRQAPCKNLFSMDLKNLFTVAQFIKTRCEHGLKAGVTNNKNYVFFEVEILDPKSKTQLCFLDKVEPSATIAEIKCLFHKNYPNIYPSRQALKLHPAGKALSDDDVLEDLPVGTTATMFFQDLGPQIGWTMVFLAECFGPLFVYLLFYFRLPFIYRYEYNYTQSPFKVVRLACWCHSLHYIKKLAETIFIHRFSHGTLPVHTILLLCLYYWGFAAWQAYYINHPLYTPASYGRLQIYAALVMFLVCELGNLTVHVILNRISCNGSRPKEIPYPTRNPFTWLFFFVSCPNYTYEVCKDTVRE
;
A
#
# COMPACT_ATOMS: atom_id res chain seq x y z
N MET A 1 -75.87 -16.94 14.53
CA MET A 1 -75.23 -16.41 13.32
C MET A 1 -74.71 -15.00 13.55
N ASP A 2 -75.49 -14.10 14.16
CA ASP A 2 -75.02 -12.72 14.47
C ASP A 2 -73.92 -12.61 15.55
N SER A 3 -73.85 -13.54 16.51
CA SER A 3 -72.88 -13.45 17.62
C SER A 3 -71.46 -13.90 17.27
N GLU A 4 -71.30 -14.75 16.25
CA GLU A 4 -69.98 -15.20 15.77
C GLU A 4 -69.37 -14.16 14.83
N GLU A 5 -70.19 -13.54 13.98
CA GLU A 5 -69.74 -12.51 13.03
C GLU A 5 -69.32 -11.22 13.75
N GLU A 6 -69.99 -10.87 14.86
CA GLU A 6 -69.62 -9.73 15.70
C GLU A 6 -68.32 -9.97 16.49
N ASN A 7 -68.06 -11.22 16.90
CA ASN A 7 -66.80 -11.60 17.55
C ASN A 7 -65.63 -11.62 16.55
N GLU A 8 -65.83 -12.12 15.33
CA GLU A 8 -64.80 -12.08 14.29
C GLU A 8 -64.48 -10.65 13.83
N ALA A 9 -65.49 -9.78 13.78
CA ALA A 9 -65.28 -8.36 13.45
C ALA A 9 -64.52 -7.62 14.56
N ARG A 10 -64.78 -7.98 15.83
CA ARG A 10 -64.07 -7.44 16.99
C ARG A 10 -62.62 -7.93 17.02
N GLU A 11 -62.37 -9.21 16.77
CA GLU A 11 -61.01 -9.78 16.68
C GLU A 11 -60.18 -9.16 15.54
N ARG A 12 -60.78 -8.96 14.35
CA ARG A 12 -60.12 -8.26 13.23
C ARG A 12 -59.77 -6.80 13.54
N LYS A 13 -60.61 -6.10 14.29
CA LYS A 13 -60.31 -4.73 14.76
C LYS A 13 -59.14 -4.72 15.74
N THR A 14 -59.12 -5.62 16.74
CA THR A 14 -57.99 -5.73 17.67
C THR A 14 -56.69 -6.11 16.98
N ASN A 15 -56.73 -7.03 16.01
CA ASN A 15 -55.52 -7.42 15.26
C ASN A 15 -55.00 -6.28 14.38
N SER A 16 -55.88 -5.50 13.72
CA SER A 16 -55.43 -4.33 12.95
C SER A 16 -54.88 -3.20 13.82
N GLU A 17 -55.42 -2.98 15.02
CA GLU A 17 -54.85 -2.02 16.00
C GLU A 17 -53.52 -2.51 16.57
N GLN A 18 -53.35 -3.82 16.78
CA GLN A 18 -52.07 -4.42 17.18
C GLN A 18 -51.01 -4.36 16.08
N GLU A 19 -51.38 -4.54 14.80
CA GLU A 19 -50.48 -4.36 13.65
C GLU A 19 -50.09 -2.89 13.44
N MET A 20 -51.00 -1.94 13.70
CA MET A 20 -50.70 -0.51 13.63
C MET A 20 -49.79 -0.03 14.79
N LEU A 21 -49.95 -0.61 15.98
CA LEU A 21 -49.08 -0.37 17.15
C LEU A 21 -47.71 -1.04 17.00
N THR A 22 -47.62 -2.23 16.41
CA THR A 22 -46.35 -2.93 16.16
C THR A 22 -45.59 -2.36 14.96
N GLY A 23 -46.29 -1.83 13.94
CA GLY A 23 -45.70 -1.12 12.80
C GLY A 23 -45.04 0.21 13.18
N CYS A 24 -45.44 0.84 14.28
CA CYS A 24 -44.88 2.11 14.77
C CYS A 24 -43.63 1.92 15.67
N THR A 25 -43.31 0.68 16.07
CA THR A 25 -42.15 0.33 16.91
C THR A 25 -41.10 -0.56 16.23
N SER A 26 -41.22 -0.80 14.92
CA SER A 26 -40.16 -1.48 14.15
C SER A 26 -39.31 -0.50 13.34
N GLN A 27 -39.01 0.66 13.92
CA GLN A 27 -37.76 1.33 13.61
C GLN A 27 -36.76 0.71 14.56
N LYS A 28 -36.09 -0.38 14.12
CA LYS A 28 -34.95 -0.94 14.85
C LYS A 28 -34.10 0.25 15.27
N HIS A 29 -34.02 0.49 16.58
CA HIS A 29 -33.08 1.44 17.13
C HIS A 29 -31.72 0.81 16.88
N MET A 30 -31.17 1.07 15.69
CA MET A 30 -29.85 0.62 15.31
C MET A 30 -28.90 1.47 16.12
N ASP A 31 -28.08 0.82 16.95
CA ASP A 31 -27.13 1.53 17.77
C ASP A 31 -26.22 2.36 16.83
N PRO A 32 -25.89 3.63 17.15
CA PRO A 32 -25.08 4.48 16.26
C PRO A 32 -23.73 3.86 15.87
N LEU A 33 -23.20 2.96 16.71
CA LEU A 33 -22.00 2.16 16.46
C LEU A 33 -22.21 1.09 15.38
N ASP A 34 -23.39 0.47 15.32
CA ASP A 34 -23.75 -0.51 14.30
C ASP A 34 -23.93 0.17 12.93
N GLU A 35 -24.58 1.33 12.91
CA GLU A 35 -24.74 2.14 11.68
C GLU A 35 -23.38 2.60 11.13
N GLN A 36 -22.47 3.04 12.01
CA GLN A 36 -21.09 3.35 11.65
C GLN A 36 -20.42 2.09 11.03
N THR A 37 -20.41 0.98 11.76
CA THR A 37 -19.72 -0.24 11.32
C THR A 37 -20.23 -0.77 9.98
N ASP A 38 -21.54 -0.76 9.75
CA ASP A 38 -22.15 -1.27 8.52
C ASP A 38 -21.84 -0.39 7.31
N SER A 39 -21.85 0.93 7.49
CA SER A 39 -21.55 1.86 6.41
C SER A 39 -20.07 1.84 6.01
N PHE A 40 -19.15 1.56 6.94
CA PHE A 40 -17.74 1.35 6.57
C PHE A 40 -17.56 0.04 5.79
N ARG A 41 -18.18 -1.06 6.24
CA ARG A 41 -18.14 -2.35 5.55
C ARG A 41 -18.72 -2.29 4.13
N ALA A 42 -19.76 -1.49 3.93
CA ALA A 42 -20.33 -1.25 2.61
C ALA A 42 -19.33 -0.55 1.68
N TRP A 43 -18.63 0.48 2.18
CA TRP A 43 -17.56 1.16 1.43
C TRP A 43 -16.42 0.22 1.09
N GLU A 44 -15.93 -0.54 2.08
CA GLU A 44 -14.90 -1.55 1.88
C GLU A 44 -15.30 -2.56 0.80
N SER A 45 -16.52 -3.11 0.87
CA SER A 45 -17.03 -4.07 -0.12
C SER A 45 -17.00 -3.50 -1.54
N ILE A 46 -17.34 -2.22 -1.73
CA ILE A 46 -17.27 -1.55 -3.05
C ILE A 46 -15.83 -1.46 -3.55
N VAL A 47 -14.89 -1.08 -2.69
CA VAL A 47 -13.47 -0.95 -3.06
C VAL A 47 -12.85 -2.33 -3.34
N TRP A 48 -13.14 -3.32 -2.50
CA TRP A 48 -12.58 -4.66 -2.57
C TRP A 48 -13.18 -5.52 -3.69
N SER A 49 -14.47 -5.36 -4.01
CA SER A 49 -15.12 -6.08 -5.12
C SER A 49 -14.57 -5.71 -6.51
N GLY A 50 -13.87 -4.58 -6.62
CA GLY A 50 -13.23 -4.14 -7.85
C GLY A 50 -11.87 -4.78 -8.19
N LEU A 51 -11.32 -5.67 -7.35
CA LEU A 51 -9.91 -6.13 -7.46
C LEU A 51 -9.70 -7.63 -7.20
N HIS A 52 -8.88 -8.28 -8.04
CA HIS A 52 -8.40 -9.65 -7.80
C HIS A 52 -7.27 -9.68 -6.75
N LEU A 53 -7.38 -10.57 -5.76
CA LEU A 53 -6.40 -10.77 -4.68
C LEU A 53 -4.95 -11.02 -5.16
N GLU A 54 -4.77 -11.58 -6.36
CA GLU A 54 -3.45 -11.88 -6.91
C GLU A 54 -2.63 -10.63 -7.25
N ASP A 55 -3.29 -9.56 -7.68
CA ASP A 55 -2.62 -8.29 -8.00
C ASP A 55 -2.06 -7.64 -6.74
N TRP A 56 -2.80 -7.73 -5.63
CA TRP A 56 -2.37 -7.22 -4.34
C TRP A 56 -1.13 -7.94 -3.80
N ARG A 57 -1.07 -9.28 -3.94
CA ARG A 57 0.06 -10.09 -3.45
C ARG A 57 1.31 -9.84 -4.28
N ARG A 58 1.16 -9.70 -5.60
CA ARG A 58 2.27 -9.50 -6.55
C ARG A 58 3.00 -8.17 -6.34
N HIS A 59 2.30 -7.15 -5.85
CA HIS A 59 2.85 -5.82 -5.58
C HIS A 59 3.17 -5.53 -4.11
N GLY A 60 3.05 -6.53 -3.22
CA GLY A 60 3.34 -6.39 -1.78
C GLY A 60 2.37 -5.45 -1.04
N ILE A 61 1.19 -5.19 -1.60
CA ILE A 61 0.22 -4.22 -1.07
C ILE A 61 -0.65 -4.87 0.03
N ILE A 62 -0.88 -6.20 -0.02
CA ILE A 62 -1.61 -6.95 1.03
C ILE A 62 -0.96 -6.75 2.40
N ASN A 63 0.37 -6.84 2.47
CA ASN A 63 1.11 -6.67 3.72
C ASN A 63 1.12 -5.20 4.21
N ARG A 64 0.54 -4.25 3.47
CA ARG A 64 0.37 -2.86 3.93
C ARG A 64 -1.06 -2.60 4.39
N VAL A 65 -2.05 -3.07 3.64
CA VAL A 65 -3.46 -2.91 4.02
C VAL A 65 -3.82 -3.79 5.21
N ALA A 66 -3.32 -5.03 5.28
CA ALA A 66 -3.57 -5.92 6.41
C ALA A 66 -3.09 -5.33 7.75
N TYR A 67 -1.95 -4.64 7.79
CA TYR A 67 -1.44 -4.03 9.04
C TYR A 67 -2.24 -2.81 9.48
N PHE A 68 -2.91 -2.13 8.54
CA PHE A 68 -3.74 -0.96 8.81
C PHE A 68 -5.16 -1.39 9.22
N GLU A 69 -5.72 -2.43 8.61
CA GLU A 69 -6.99 -3.05 9.03
C GLU A 69 -6.85 -3.78 10.38
N ASP A 70 -5.74 -4.48 10.64
CA ASP A 70 -5.50 -5.15 11.92
C ASP A 70 -5.40 -4.17 13.11
N ALA A 71 -5.08 -2.90 12.87
CA ALA A 71 -5.10 -1.84 13.87
C ALA A 71 -6.53 -1.53 14.36
N TRP A 72 -7.50 -1.58 13.46
CA TRP A 72 -8.92 -1.34 13.72
C TRP A 72 -9.61 -2.55 14.35
N TRP A 73 -9.23 -3.78 13.98
CA TRP A 73 -9.80 -4.99 14.60
C TRP A 73 -9.39 -5.18 16.06
N LEU A 74 -8.27 -4.60 16.51
CA LEU A 74 -7.81 -4.71 17.89
C LEU A 74 -8.64 -3.88 18.89
N THR A 75 -9.50 -2.97 18.42
CA THR A 75 -10.40 -2.17 19.28
C THR A 75 -11.83 -2.74 19.38
N GLY A 76 -12.17 -3.76 18.58
CA GLY A 76 -13.49 -4.40 18.55
C GLY A 76 -13.41 -5.92 18.55
N THR A 77 -13.52 -6.53 19.73
CA THR A 77 -13.56 -7.98 20.02
C THR A 77 -12.21 -8.70 20.02
N GLY A 78 -11.83 -9.18 21.21
CA GLY A 78 -10.66 -10.04 21.38
C GLY A 78 -10.88 -11.40 20.73
N PHE A 79 -10.11 -11.72 19.68
CA PHE A 79 -9.74 -13.09 19.35
C PHE A 79 -8.51 -13.08 18.44
N THR A 80 -7.36 -13.46 18.99
CA THR A 80 -6.12 -13.69 18.24
C THR A 80 -6.30 -14.87 17.30
N ARG A 81 -6.23 -14.65 15.97
CA ARG A 81 -5.99 -15.73 15.00
C ARG A 81 -4.53 -15.68 14.55
N GLN A 82 -3.72 -16.47 15.23
CA GLN A 82 -2.38 -16.82 14.81
C GLN A 82 -2.50 -17.74 13.58
N ALA A 83 -2.09 -17.26 12.39
CA ALA A 83 -2.00 -18.11 11.22
C ALA A 83 -0.77 -19.04 11.33
N PRO A 84 -0.91 -20.36 11.13
CA PRO A 84 0.18 -21.31 11.26
C PRO A 84 1.16 -21.18 10.08
N CYS A 85 2.44 -21.00 10.40
CA CYS A 85 3.54 -21.15 9.46
C CYS A 85 3.63 -22.63 9.05
N LYS A 86 3.19 -22.97 7.83
CA LYS A 86 3.45 -24.28 7.23
C LYS A 86 4.71 -24.22 6.39
N ASN A 87 5.70 -24.98 6.85
CA ASN A 87 6.87 -25.39 6.08
C ASN A 87 6.45 -25.93 4.71
N LEU A 88 7.10 -25.44 3.64
CA LEU A 88 7.17 -26.15 2.38
C LEU A 88 8.59 -26.02 1.81
N PHE A 89 9.47 -26.88 2.31
CA PHE A 89 10.65 -27.32 1.58
C PHE A 89 10.23 -28.36 0.55
N SER A 90 10.53 -28.15 -0.74
CA SER A 90 10.93 -29.24 -1.64
C SER A 90 11.50 -28.73 -2.99
N MET A 91 12.71 -29.23 -3.28
CA MET A 91 13.40 -29.47 -4.56
C MET A 91 13.63 -28.29 -5.53
N ASP A 92 14.85 -27.79 -5.73
CA ASP A 92 16.10 -28.35 -6.30
C ASP A 92 16.30 -27.84 -7.75
N LEU A 93 17.06 -26.74 -7.84
CA LEU A 93 17.54 -26.12 -9.08
C LEU A 93 18.98 -25.62 -8.87
N LYS A 94 19.70 -26.20 -7.90
CA LYS A 94 21.05 -25.77 -7.52
C LYS A 94 22.15 -26.41 -8.38
N ASN A 95 21.82 -27.41 -9.19
CA ASN A 95 22.84 -28.17 -9.92
C ASN A 95 23.29 -27.50 -11.23
N LEU A 96 22.43 -26.77 -11.96
CA LEU A 96 22.83 -26.18 -13.25
C LEU A 96 23.68 -24.89 -13.08
N PHE A 97 23.30 -24.05 -12.12
CA PHE A 97 24.03 -22.81 -11.82
C PHE A 97 25.40 -23.07 -11.17
N THR A 98 25.51 -24.11 -10.35
CA THR A 98 26.78 -24.49 -9.72
C THR A 98 27.76 -25.05 -10.75
N VAL A 99 27.28 -25.78 -11.77
CA VAL A 99 28.13 -26.27 -12.87
C VAL A 99 28.60 -25.11 -13.75
N ALA A 100 27.74 -24.13 -14.06
CA ALA A 100 28.13 -22.94 -14.82
C ALA A 100 29.18 -22.09 -14.08
N GLN A 101 29.01 -21.87 -12.77
CA GLN A 101 30.02 -21.18 -11.97
C GLN A 101 31.32 -21.97 -11.85
N PHE A 102 31.26 -23.30 -11.67
CA PHE A 102 32.45 -24.14 -11.58
C PHE A 102 33.27 -24.15 -12.88
N ILE A 103 32.61 -24.10 -14.04
CA ILE A 103 33.28 -23.97 -15.35
C ILE A 103 33.95 -22.59 -15.47
N LYS A 104 33.27 -21.51 -15.04
CA LYS A 104 33.83 -20.14 -15.03
C LYS A 104 35.07 -20.05 -14.13
N THR A 105 35.05 -20.63 -12.93
CA THR A 105 36.19 -20.59 -11.99
C THR A 105 37.40 -21.43 -12.46
N ARG A 106 37.18 -22.50 -13.24
CA ARG A 106 38.27 -23.33 -13.78
C ARG A 106 38.92 -22.74 -15.03
N CYS A 107 38.21 -21.92 -15.81
CA CYS A 107 38.76 -21.23 -16.97
C CYS A 107 39.63 -20.01 -16.59
N GLU A 108 39.38 -19.37 -15.45
CA GLU A 108 40.15 -18.18 -15.00
C GLU A 108 41.60 -18.49 -14.58
N HIS A 109 41.94 -19.76 -14.30
CA HIS A 109 43.30 -20.14 -13.88
C HIS A 109 44.25 -20.52 -15.02
N GLY A 110 43.85 -20.35 -16.29
CA GLY A 110 44.56 -20.91 -17.46
C GLY A 110 45.16 -19.94 -18.49
N LEU A 111 44.94 -18.63 -18.42
CA LEU A 111 45.52 -17.70 -19.41
C LEU A 111 46.01 -16.39 -18.77
N LYS A 112 47.33 -16.21 -18.72
CA LYS A 112 47.94 -14.87 -18.62
C LYS A 112 48.03 -14.29 -20.02
N ALA A 113 47.14 -13.36 -20.36
CA ALA A 113 47.29 -12.54 -21.57
C ALA A 113 48.27 -11.39 -21.30
N GLY A 114 49.26 -11.24 -22.19
CA GLY A 114 50.16 -10.10 -22.20
C GLY A 114 49.42 -8.79 -22.52
N VAL A 115 50.03 -7.68 -22.12
CA VAL A 115 49.52 -6.32 -22.37
C VAL A 115 49.39 -6.07 -23.87
N THR A 116 48.16 -5.82 -24.34
CA THR A 116 47.89 -5.27 -25.67
C THR A 116 46.86 -4.14 -25.59
N ASN A 117 47.29 -2.95 -26.01
CA ASN A 117 46.45 -1.78 -26.23
C ASN A 117 45.64 -1.98 -27.53
N ASN A 118 44.43 -2.54 -27.41
CA ASN A 118 43.27 -2.27 -28.26
C ASN A 118 42.09 -3.11 -27.73
N LYS A 119 41.16 -2.49 -27.00
CA LYS A 119 39.93 -3.17 -26.59
C LYS A 119 39.03 -3.30 -27.82
N ASN A 120 39.11 -4.43 -28.50
CA ASN A 120 38.07 -4.85 -29.45
C ASN A 120 36.83 -5.18 -28.62
N TYR A 121 35.89 -4.24 -28.51
CA TYR A 121 34.61 -4.50 -27.85
C TYR A 121 33.79 -5.45 -28.73
N VAL A 122 33.49 -6.64 -28.22
CA VAL A 122 32.49 -7.54 -28.82
C VAL A 122 31.13 -6.98 -28.43
N PHE A 123 30.36 -6.52 -29.40
CA PHE A 123 28.99 -6.05 -29.17
C PHE A 123 28.02 -7.22 -29.18
N PHE A 124 26.93 -7.06 -28.44
CA PHE A 124 25.79 -7.96 -28.44
C PHE A 124 24.71 -7.43 -29.38
N GLU A 125 24.03 -8.36 -30.02
CA GLU A 125 22.82 -8.11 -30.79
C GLU A 125 21.61 -8.41 -29.91
N VAL A 126 20.71 -7.46 -29.71
CA VAL A 126 19.49 -7.65 -28.92
C VAL A 126 18.27 -7.58 -29.81
N GLU A 127 17.52 -8.67 -29.87
CA GLU A 127 16.27 -8.77 -30.61
C GLU A 127 15.08 -8.72 -29.65
N ILE A 128 14.18 -7.76 -29.83
CA ILE A 128 12.96 -7.60 -29.05
C ILE A 128 11.78 -8.07 -29.88
N LEU A 129 11.07 -9.09 -29.39
CA LEU A 129 9.96 -9.75 -30.05
C LEU A 129 8.63 -9.53 -29.32
N ASP A 130 7.53 -9.60 -30.07
CA ASP A 130 6.20 -9.76 -29.48
C ASP A 130 6.02 -11.20 -28.95
N PRO A 131 5.51 -11.38 -27.72
CA PRO A 131 5.38 -12.70 -27.11
C PRO A 131 4.38 -13.61 -27.82
N LYS A 132 3.34 -13.06 -28.46
CA LYS A 132 2.25 -13.80 -29.12
C LYS A 132 2.55 -14.05 -30.59
N SER A 133 2.84 -13.01 -31.36
CA SER A 133 3.03 -13.10 -32.81
C SER A 133 4.46 -13.49 -33.21
N LYS A 134 5.42 -13.42 -32.26
CA LYS A 134 6.86 -13.60 -32.52
C LYS A 134 7.42 -12.61 -33.55
N THR A 135 6.69 -11.54 -33.85
CA THR A 135 7.14 -10.50 -34.77
C THR A 135 8.26 -9.70 -34.11
N GLN A 136 9.32 -9.42 -34.87
CA GLN A 136 10.40 -8.56 -34.44
C GLN A 136 9.87 -7.12 -34.29
N LEU A 137 9.91 -6.62 -33.07
CA LEU A 137 9.53 -5.26 -32.73
C LEU A 137 10.73 -4.32 -32.84
N CYS A 138 11.90 -4.74 -32.36
CA CYS A 138 13.10 -3.92 -32.42
C CYS A 138 14.35 -4.81 -32.50
N PHE A 139 15.35 -4.34 -33.22
CA PHE A 139 16.67 -4.95 -33.28
C PHE A 139 17.72 -3.91 -32.91
N LEU A 140 18.58 -4.24 -31.95
CA LEU A 140 19.68 -3.40 -31.49
C LEU A 140 20.99 -4.12 -31.84
N ASP A 141 21.75 -3.57 -32.78
CA ASP A 141 22.93 -4.20 -33.38
C ASP A 141 24.22 -4.04 -32.55
N LYS A 142 24.28 -3.01 -31.70
CA LYS A 142 25.50 -2.61 -30.97
C LYS A 142 25.22 -2.32 -29.50
N VAL A 143 24.87 -3.36 -28.74
CA VAL A 143 24.69 -3.25 -27.29
C VAL A 143 25.97 -3.68 -26.58
N GLU A 144 26.44 -2.90 -25.60
CA GLU A 144 27.60 -3.28 -24.80
C GLU A 144 27.28 -4.49 -23.90
N PRO A 145 28.20 -5.45 -23.70
CA PRO A 145 27.96 -6.61 -22.83
C PRO A 145 27.63 -6.24 -21.38
N SER A 146 28.25 -5.16 -20.88
CA SER A 146 28.00 -4.61 -19.55
C SER A 146 26.73 -3.75 -19.46
N ALA A 147 25.97 -3.63 -20.55
CA ALA A 147 24.76 -2.83 -20.55
C ALA A 147 23.70 -3.46 -19.65
N THR A 148 22.99 -2.60 -18.93
CA THR A 148 21.90 -3.04 -18.06
C THR A 148 20.58 -3.15 -18.82
N ILE A 149 19.63 -3.92 -18.29
CA ILE A 149 18.28 -3.98 -18.85
C ILE A 149 17.63 -2.59 -18.87
N ALA A 150 17.90 -1.73 -17.88
CA ALA A 150 17.45 -0.33 -17.88
C ALA A 150 17.93 0.45 -19.12
N GLU A 151 19.18 0.25 -19.52
CA GLU A 151 19.77 0.89 -20.71
C GLU A 151 19.14 0.33 -21.99
N ILE A 152 18.93 -0.99 -22.08
CA ILE A 152 18.23 -1.61 -23.21
C ILE A 152 16.81 -1.06 -23.35
N LYS A 153 16.08 -0.90 -22.24
CA LYS A 153 14.75 -0.27 -22.24
C LYS A 153 14.79 1.18 -22.71
N CYS A 154 15.82 1.93 -22.33
CA CYS A 154 16.04 3.29 -22.83
C CYS A 154 16.32 3.31 -24.34
N LEU A 155 17.11 2.35 -24.86
CA LEU A 155 17.35 2.21 -26.30
C LEU A 155 16.06 1.86 -27.06
N PHE A 156 15.24 0.95 -26.51
CA PHE A 156 13.94 0.63 -27.11
C PHE A 156 12.99 1.84 -27.12
N HIS A 157 12.97 2.64 -26.05
CA HIS A 157 12.18 3.87 -25.97
C HIS A 157 12.58 4.93 -27.01
N LYS A 158 13.88 5.03 -27.36
CA LYS A 158 14.32 5.94 -28.43
C LYS A 158 13.67 5.61 -29.77
N ASN A 159 13.45 4.32 -30.05
CA ASN A 159 12.78 3.86 -31.27
C ASN A 159 11.25 3.94 -31.16
N TYR A 160 10.70 3.78 -29.94
CA TYR A 160 9.26 3.82 -29.66
C TYR A 160 8.92 4.80 -28.53
N PRO A 161 8.79 6.11 -28.83
CA PRO A 161 8.61 7.15 -27.81
C PRO A 161 7.37 7.01 -26.93
N ASN A 162 6.31 6.34 -27.39
CA ASN A 162 5.11 6.11 -26.59
C ASN A 162 5.31 5.03 -25.51
N ILE A 163 6.37 4.23 -25.61
CA ILE A 163 6.67 3.12 -24.71
C ILE A 163 7.86 3.51 -23.84
N TYR A 164 7.63 4.30 -22.80
CA TYR A 164 8.68 4.71 -21.86
C TYR A 164 9.21 3.54 -21.01
N PRO A 165 10.44 3.61 -20.46
CA PRO A 165 11.12 2.45 -19.86
C PRO A 165 10.33 1.72 -18.77
N SER A 166 9.65 2.42 -17.85
CA SER A 166 8.88 1.78 -16.78
C SER A 166 7.63 1.03 -17.27
N ARG A 167 7.14 1.35 -18.47
CA ARG A 167 6.06 0.61 -19.15
C ARG A 167 6.52 -0.75 -19.68
N GLN A 168 7.83 -0.93 -19.84
CA GLN A 168 8.41 -2.08 -20.51
C GLN A 168 8.75 -3.18 -19.50
N ALA A 169 8.19 -4.37 -19.71
CA ALA A 169 8.68 -5.61 -19.12
C ALA A 169 9.37 -6.43 -20.21
N LEU A 170 10.69 -6.66 -20.05
CA LEU A 170 11.48 -7.53 -20.93
C LEU A 170 11.66 -8.90 -20.26
N LYS A 171 11.48 -9.97 -21.04
CA LYS A 171 11.57 -11.36 -20.56
C LYS A 171 12.43 -12.20 -21.50
N LEU A 172 13.22 -13.12 -20.98
CA LEU A 172 13.95 -14.09 -21.82
C LEU A 172 13.03 -15.16 -22.42
N HIS A 173 11.89 -15.42 -21.77
CA HIS A 173 10.89 -16.38 -22.23
C HIS A 173 9.49 -15.78 -22.10
N PRO A 174 8.53 -16.05 -23.01
CA PRO A 174 7.20 -15.43 -22.96
C PRO A 174 6.46 -15.67 -21.64
N ALA A 175 6.58 -16.90 -21.11
CA ALA A 175 6.01 -17.30 -19.82
C ALA A 175 6.97 -17.07 -18.63
N GLY A 176 8.15 -16.49 -18.86
CA GLY A 176 9.17 -16.25 -17.85
C GLY A 176 8.89 -15.01 -16.99
N LYS A 177 9.69 -14.85 -15.94
CA LYS A 177 9.72 -13.65 -15.11
C LYS A 177 10.33 -12.48 -15.90
N ALA A 178 9.84 -11.27 -15.66
CA ALA A 178 10.48 -10.06 -16.18
C ALA A 178 11.88 -9.88 -15.57
N LEU A 179 12.81 -9.44 -16.40
CA LEU A 179 14.18 -9.11 -16.00
C LEU A 179 14.19 -7.86 -15.12
N SER A 180 15.11 -7.82 -14.17
CA SER A 180 15.35 -6.66 -13.32
C SER A 180 16.08 -5.58 -14.10
N ASP A 181 15.80 -4.32 -13.81
CA ASP A 181 16.48 -3.18 -14.46
C ASP A 181 18.00 -3.18 -14.18
N ASP A 182 18.42 -3.71 -13.04
CA ASP A 182 19.82 -3.89 -12.63
C ASP A 182 20.52 -5.09 -13.31
N ASP A 183 19.80 -5.98 -13.99
CA ASP A 183 20.42 -7.16 -14.60
C ASP A 183 21.35 -6.72 -15.73
N VAL A 184 22.54 -7.31 -15.78
CA VAL A 184 23.56 -7.02 -16.80
C VAL A 184 23.45 -8.03 -17.93
N LEU A 185 23.52 -7.58 -19.18
CA LEU A 185 23.30 -8.41 -20.36
C LEU A 185 24.23 -9.65 -20.42
N GLU A 186 25.52 -9.49 -20.11
CA GLU A 186 26.49 -10.60 -20.13
C GLU A 186 26.30 -11.64 -19.02
N ASP A 187 25.59 -11.30 -17.94
CA ASP A 187 25.30 -12.21 -16.83
C ASP A 187 24.05 -13.07 -17.11
N LEU A 188 23.28 -12.74 -18.15
CA LEU A 188 22.11 -13.49 -18.55
C LEU A 188 22.51 -14.74 -19.33
N PRO A 189 21.69 -15.81 -19.33
CA PRO A 189 21.95 -17.03 -20.09
C PRO A 189 21.66 -16.82 -21.59
N VAL A 190 22.36 -15.88 -22.22
CA VAL A 190 22.27 -15.49 -23.63
C VAL A 190 23.64 -15.57 -24.30
N GLY A 191 23.66 -15.84 -25.61
CA GLY A 191 24.88 -15.79 -26.41
C GLY A 191 25.22 -14.35 -26.83
N THR A 192 25.99 -14.20 -27.92
CA THR A 192 26.24 -12.89 -28.56
C THR A 192 24.97 -12.25 -29.14
N THR A 193 23.91 -13.05 -29.33
CA THR A 193 22.58 -12.60 -29.72
C THR A 193 21.60 -12.92 -28.59
N ALA A 194 20.92 -11.91 -28.08
CA ALA A 194 19.95 -12.02 -27.00
C ALA A 194 18.53 -11.74 -27.51
N THR A 195 17.67 -12.76 -27.49
CA THR A 195 16.25 -12.59 -27.80
C THR A 195 15.46 -12.30 -26.54
N MET A 196 14.73 -11.19 -26.53
CA MET A 196 13.88 -10.74 -25.43
C MET A 196 12.43 -10.56 -25.90
N PHE A 197 11.47 -10.87 -25.05
CA PHE A 197 10.05 -10.66 -25.30
C PHE A 197 9.54 -9.45 -24.55
N PHE A 198 8.91 -8.53 -25.27
CA PHE A 198 8.34 -7.31 -24.71
C PHE A 198 6.91 -7.52 -24.24
N GLN A 199 6.60 -7.03 -23.04
CA GLN A 199 5.25 -6.94 -22.52
C GLN A 199 4.97 -5.50 -22.06
N ASP A 200 3.91 -4.90 -22.60
CA ASP A 200 3.42 -3.59 -22.15
C ASP A 200 2.65 -3.74 -20.83
N LEU A 201 3.11 -3.03 -19.80
CA LEU A 201 2.49 -2.99 -18.47
C LEU A 201 1.40 -1.91 -18.36
N GLY A 202 1.16 -1.11 -19.40
CA GLY A 202 0.25 0.03 -19.35
C GLY A 202 0.83 1.21 -18.56
N PRO A 203 0.07 2.30 -18.32
CA PRO A 203 0.60 3.47 -17.62
C PRO A 203 1.11 3.12 -16.21
N GLN A 204 2.36 3.48 -15.93
CA GLN A 204 3.07 3.18 -14.69
C GLN A 204 3.52 4.48 -14.01
N ILE A 205 3.36 4.54 -12.69
CA ILE A 205 3.81 5.66 -11.86
C ILE A 205 4.79 5.15 -10.80
N GLY A 206 5.84 5.91 -10.53
CA GLY A 206 6.86 5.57 -9.53
C GLY A 206 6.34 5.67 -8.10
N TRP A 207 6.88 4.84 -7.20
CA TRP A 207 6.46 4.73 -5.80
C TRP A 207 6.37 6.07 -5.06
N THR A 208 7.33 6.99 -5.26
CA THR A 208 7.30 8.31 -4.60
C THR A 208 5.99 9.05 -4.83
N MET A 209 5.52 9.07 -6.09
CA MET A 209 4.26 9.73 -6.44
C MET A 209 3.04 9.00 -5.88
N VAL A 210 3.11 7.67 -5.78
CA VAL A 210 2.06 6.86 -5.14
C VAL A 210 1.90 7.25 -3.68
N PHE A 211 2.99 7.25 -2.91
CA PHE A 211 2.94 7.61 -1.48
C PHE A 211 2.53 9.06 -1.25
N LEU A 212 2.96 9.98 -2.12
CA LEU A 212 2.53 11.36 -2.04
C LEU A 212 1.02 11.49 -2.26
N ALA A 213 0.46 10.87 -3.31
CA ALA A 213 -0.98 10.91 -3.59
C ALA A 213 -1.80 10.23 -2.48
N GLU A 214 -1.31 9.09 -1.98
CA GLU A 214 -1.92 8.34 -0.87
C GLU A 214 -1.98 9.17 0.42
N CYS A 215 -0.93 9.95 0.73
CA CYS A 215 -0.88 10.77 1.95
C CYS A 215 -1.55 12.15 1.80
N PHE A 216 -1.47 12.76 0.61
CA PHE A 216 -2.01 14.09 0.37
C PHE A 216 -3.54 14.10 0.46
N GLY A 217 -4.19 13.06 -0.04
CA GLY A 217 -5.64 12.95 -0.02
C GLY A 217 -6.28 12.97 1.35
N PRO A 218 -5.91 12.07 2.27
CA PRO A 218 -6.45 12.07 3.63
C PRO A 218 -6.32 13.42 4.32
N LEU A 219 -5.16 14.08 4.19
CA LEU A 219 -4.95 15.43 4.70
C LEU A 219 -5.95 16.42 4.10
N PHE A 220 -6.07 16.44 2.77
CA PHE A 220 -6.95 17.35 2.06
C PHE A 220 -8.42 17.09 2.42
N VAL A 221 -8.86 15.83 2.31
CA VAL A 221 -10.22 15.37 2.59
C VAL A 221 -10.62 15.71 4.02
N TYR A 222 -9.79 15.40 5.02
CA TYR A 222 -10.11 15.69 6.42
C TYR A 222 -10.34 17.19 6.64
N LEU A 223 -9.53 18.06 6.02
CA LEU A 223 -9.71 19.51 6.11
C LEU A 223 -11.05 19.97 5.51
N LEU A 224 -11.55 19.34 4.44
CA LEU A 224 -12.87 19.65 3.87
C LEU A 224 -14.00 19.43 4.89
N PHE A 225 -13.95 18.32 5.63
CA PHE A 225 -14.91 18.01 6.70
C PHE A 225 -14.74 18.92 7.92
N TYR A 226 -13.49 19.22 8.31
CA TYR A 226 -13.20 20.13 9.42
C TYR A 226 -13.74 21.55 9.17
N PHE A 227 -13.57 22.08 7.95
CA PHE A 227 -14.14 23.37 7.57
C PHE A 227 -15.65 23.31 7.26
N ARG A 228 -16.27 22.12 7.29
CA ARG A 228 -17.68 21.89 7.01
C ARG A 228 -18.12 22.57 5.72
N LEU A 229 -17.45 22.19 4.62
CA LEU A 229 -17.81 22.71 3.30
C LEU A 229 -19.29 22.44 2.99
N PRO A 230 -19.92 23.30 2.16
CA PRO A 230 -21.27 23.09 1.69
C PRO A 230 -21.43 21.68 1.09
N PHE A 231 -22.64 21.12 1.20
CA PHE A 231 -23.02 19.77 0.73
C PHE A 231 -22.55 18.59 1.59
N ILE A 232 -21.67 18.79 2.58
CA ILE A 232 -21.24 17.71 3.49
C ILE A 232 -22.26 17.49 4.61
N TYR A 233 -22.63 18.57 5.30
CA TYR A 233 -23.62 18.57 6.37
C TYR A 233 -24.83 19.43 5.96
N ARG A 234 -25.85 19.50 6.82
CA ARG A 234 -26.96 20.44 6.63
C ARG A 234 -26.46 21.87 6.46
N TYR A 235 -27.15 22.62 5.60
CA TYR A 235 -26.78 23.98 5.20
C TYR A 235 -26.55 24.95 6.38
N GLU A 236 -27.25 24.73 7.49
CA GLU A 236 -27.15 25.53 8.72
C GLU A 236 -25.78 25.42 9.42
N TYR A 237 -25.00 24.39 9.09
CA TYR A 237 -23.68 24.14 9.66
C TYR A 237 -22.52 24.48 8.72
N ASN A 238 -22.78 25.04 7.54
CA ASN A 238 -21.75 25.40 6.58
C ASN A 238 -20.75 26.39 7.21
N TYR A 239 -19.45 26.07 7.14
CA TYR A 239 -18.36 26.87 7.72
C TYR A 239 -18.46 27.16 9.23
N THR A 240 -19.31 26.43 9.95
CA THR A 240 -19.42 26.57 11.41
C THR A 240 -18.26 25.86 12.10
N GLN A 241 -17.78 26.43 13.21
CA GLN A 241 -16.75 25.78 14.02
C GLN A 241 -17.39 24.91 15.10
N SER A 242 -16.79 23.76 15.38
CA SER A 242 -17.17 22.95 16.54
C SER A 242 -16.86 23.68 17.85
N PRO A 243 -17.77 23.68 18.84
CA PRO A 243 -17.51 24.26 20.16
C PRO A 243 -16.49 23.42 20.97
N PHE A 244 -16.27 22.16 20.59
CA PHE A 244 -15.43 21.24 21.35
C PHE A 244 -13.95 21.36 20.93
N LYS A 245 -13.09 21.65 21.90
CA LYS A 245 -11.63 21.74 21.69
C LYS A 245 -11.01 20.44 21.17
N VAL A 246 -11.60 19.29 21.49
CA VAL A 246 -11.11 17.97 21.05
C VAL A 246 -11.15 17.81 19.53
N VAL A 247 -12.17 18.34 18.85
CA VAL A 247 -12.27 18.30 17.38
C VAL A 247 -11.14 19.09 16.74
N ARG A 248 -10.79 20.25 17.32
CA ARG A 248 -9.64 21.03 16.88
C ARG A 248 -8.33 20.29 17.10
N LEU A 249 -8.14 19.66 18.26
CA LEU A 249 -6.95 18.85 18.55
C LEU A 249 -6.84 17.65 17.60
N ALA A 250 -7.93 16.95 17.32
CA ALA A 250 -7.96 15.85 16.36
C ALA A 250 -7.55 16.32 14.95
N CYS A 251 -8.02 17.50 14.52
CA CYS A 251 -7.60 18.12 13.27
C CYS A 251 -6.09 18.43 13.24
N TRP A 252 -5.55 18.98 14.33
CA TRP A 252 -4.10 19.20 14.45
C TRP A 252 -3.32 17.89 14.40
N CYS A 253 -3.72 16.87 15.16
CA CYS A 253 -3.07 15.55 15.16
C CYS A 253 -3.11 14.91 13.77
N HIS A 254 -4.28 14.88 13.12
CA HIS A 254 -4.44 14.34 11.77
C HIS A 254 -3.57 15.10 10.76
N SER A 255 -3.60 16.43 10.79
CA SER A 255 -2.81 17.26 9.88
C SER A 255 -1.31 17.05 10.07
N LEU A 256 -0.84 17.09 11.32
CA LEU A 256 0.57 16.88 11.65
C LEU A 256 1.04 15.48 11.26
N HIS A 257 0.22 14.45 11.46
CA HIS A 257 0.52 13.08 11.03
C HIS A 257 0.78 13.00 9.53
N TYR A 258 -0.14 13.50 8.70
CA TYR A 258 0.01 13.42 7.25
C TYR A 258 1.05 14.40 6.69
N ILE A 259 1.21 15.59 7.28
CA ILE A 259 2.31 16.50 6.93
C ILE A 259 3.66 15.83 7.22
N LYS A 260 3.80 15.18 8.37
CA LYS A 260 4.98 14.39 8.70
C LYS A 260 5.21 13.29 7.67
N LYS A 261 4.20 12.47 7.35
CA LYS A 261 4.31 11.42 6.32
C LYS A 261 4.70 11.97 4.94
N LEU A 262 4.15 13.12 4.54
CA LEU A 262 4.54 13.80 3.29
C LEU A 262 6.00 14.23 3.33
N ALA A 263 6.44 14.88 4.41
CA ALA A 263 7.83 15.28 4.60
C ALA A 263 8.77 14.07 4.61
N GLU A 264 8.40 12.98 5.28
CA GLU A 264 9.16 11.73 5.27
C GLU A 264 9.26 11.13 3.87
N THR A 265 8.16 11.14 3.11
CA THR A 265 8.13 10.65 1.72
C THR A 265 9.07 11.43 0.81
N ILE A 266 9.17 12.76 1.00
CA ILE A 266 10.01 13.63 0.18
C ILE A 266 11.48 13.57 0.62
N PHE A 267 11.76 13.60 1.92
CA PHE A 267 13.12 13.84 2.45
C PHE A 267 13.79 12.61 3.06
N ILE A 268 13.02 11.64 3.57
CA ILE A 268 13.56 10.51 4.35
C ILE A 268 13.48 9.21 3.56
N HIS A 269 12.36 8.93 2.90
CA HIS A 269 12.17 7.68 2.20
C HIS A 269 12.96 7.66 0.89
N ARG A 270 13.73 6.58 0.71
CA ARG A 270 14.36 6.23 -0.54
C ARG A 270 13.61 5.06 -1.14
N PHE A 271 12.79 5.34 -2.13
CA PHE A 271 12.07 4.30 -2.85
C PHE A 271 13.00 3.63 -3.86
N SER A 272 12.86 2.31 -4.02
CA SER A 272 13.57 1.56 -5.05
C SER A 272 13.00 1.85 -6.44
N HIS A 273 13.71 1.40 -7.48
CA HIS A 273 13.33 1.50 -8.90
C HIS A 273 12.13 0.61 -9.27
N GLY A 274 10.98 0.87 -8.66
CA GLY A 274 9.72 0.17 -8.94
C GLY A 274 8.61 1.13 -9.33
N THR A 275 7.66 0.62 -10.10
CA THR A 275 6.45 1.34 -10.50
C THR A 275 5.20 0.51 -10.25
N LEU A 276 4.06 1.21 -10.18
CA LEU A 276 2.73 0.62 -10.04
C LEU A 276 1.81 1.05 -11.18
N PRO A 277 0.88 0.17 -11.62
CA PRO A 277 -0.17 0.54 -12.57
C PRO A 277 -1.08 1.65 -12.02
N VAL A 278 -1.46 2.61 -12.86
CA VAL A 278 -2.31 3.75 -12.46
C VAL A 278 -3.64 3.33 -11.84
N HIS A 279 -4.32 2.33 -12.40
CA HIS A 279 -5.60 1.86 -11.87
C HIS A 279 -5.49 1.37 -10.42
N THR A 280 -4.42 0.63 -10.09
CA THR A 280 -4.16 0.18 -8.73
C THR A 280 -3.93 1.36 -7.77
N ILE A 281 -3.23 2.39 -8.22
CA ILE A 281 -2.97 3.60 -7.43
C ILE A 281 -4.28 4.35 -7.15
N LEU A 282 -5.15 4.47 -8.15
CA LEU A 282 -6.46 5.12 -7.98
C LEU A 282 -7.30 4.41 -6.92
N LEU A 283 -7.35 3.07 -6.95
CA LEU A 283 -8.10 2.30 -5.96
C LEU A 283 -7.50 2.38 -4.56
N LEU A 284 -6.17 2.36 -4.45
CA LEU A 284 -5.48 2.57 -3.17
C LEU A 284 -5.78 3.96 -2.60
N CYS A 285 -5.73 5.00 -3.44
CA CYS A 285 -6.08 6.36 -3.02
C CYS A 285 -7.55 6.43 -2.60
N LEU A 286 -8.48 5.91 -3.39
CA LEU A 286 -9.90 5.89 -3.04
C LEU A 286 -10.14 5.21 -1.68
N TYR A 287 -9.48 4.09 -1.41
CA TYR A 287 -9.55 3.40 -0.13
C TYR A 287 -9.15 4.33 1.03
N TYR A 288 -7.92 4.86 1.01
CA TYR A 288 -7.40 5.68 2.11
C TYR A 288 -8.11 7.03 2.24
N TRP A 289 -8.47 7.66 1.12
CA TRP A 289 -9.19 8.93 1.12
C TRP A 289 -10.61 8.74 1.65
N GLY A 290 -11.28 7.65 1.26
CA GLY A 290 -12.59 7.26 1.77
C GLY A 290 -12.55 6.96 3.26
N PHE A 291 -11.55 6.22 3.74
CA PHE A 291 -11.37 5.96 5.18
C PHE A 291 -11.11 7.24 5.98
N ALA A 292 -10.37 8.20 5.40
CA ALA A 292 -10.18 9.51 6.01
C ALA A 292 -11.47 10.33 6.02
N ALA A 293 -12.24 10.33 4.93
CA ALA A 293 -13.56 10.98 4.84
C ALA A 293 -14.52 10.42 5.90
N TRP A 294 -14.55 9.10 6.01
CA TRP A 294 -15.34 8.35 6.97
C TRP A 294 -15.09 8.81 8.40
N GLN A 295 -13.83 8.76 8.87
CA GLN A 295 -13.47 9.23 10.20
C GLN A 295 -13.73 10.72 10.39
N ALA A 296 -13.37 11.53 9.39
CA ALA A 296 -13.54 12.98 9.45
C ALA A 296 -15.02 13.38 9.54
N TYR A 297 -15.92 12.63 8.90
CA TYR A 297 -17.36 12.85 8.96
C TYR A 297 -17.88 12.80 10.38
N TYR A 298 -17.54 11.75 11.14
CA TYR A 298 -18.00 11.59 12.53
C TYR A 298 -17.33 12.56 13.50
N ILE A 299 -16.00 12.71 13.42
CA ILE A 299 -15.25 13.58 14.34
C ILE A 299 -15.66 15.05 14.19
N ASN A 300 -15.95 15.50 12.96
CA ASN A 300 -16.32 16.88 12.69
C ASN A 300 -17.85 17.11 12.65
N HIS A 301 -18.65 16.06 12.84
CA HIS A 301 -20.11 16.13 12.78
C HIS A 301 -20.65 17.21 13.73
N PRO A 302 -21.65 18.02 13.33
CA PRO A 302 -22.25 19.03 14.21
C PRO A 302 -22.79 18.47 15.54
N LEU A 303 -23.26 17.23 15.52
CA LEU A 303 -23.78 16.49 16.68
C LEU A 303 -22.71 15.65 17.40
N TYR A 304 -21.43 15.98 17.22
CA TYR A 304 -20.33 15.26 17.86
C TYR A 304 -20.48 15.25 19.39
N THR A 305 -20.36 14.05 19.99
CA THR A 305 -20.39 13.86 21.44
C THR A 305 -18.96 13.68 21.96
N PRO A 306 -18.55 14.44 22.99
CA PRO A 306 -17.20 14.33 23.54
C PRO A 306 -17.02 13.00 24.31
N ALA A 307 -15.77 12.58 24.42
CA ALA A 307 -15.39 11.32 25.05
C ALA A 307 -15.90 11.18 26.51
N SER A 308 -16.43 10.00 26.85
CA SER A 308 -17.10 9.71 28.12
C SER A 308 -16.22 9.89 29.36
N TYR A 309 -14.90 9.65 29.24
CA TYR A 309 -13.94 9.79 30.34
C TYR A 309 -13.31 11.19 30.42
N GLY A 310 -13.80 12.14 29.63
CA GLY A 310 -13.47 13.56 29.74
C GLY A 310 -12.03 13.91 29.38
N ARG A 311 -11.49 14.95 30.04
CA ARG A 311 -10.20 15.58 29.66
C ARG A 311 -8.99 14.67 29.86
N LEU A 312 -9.02 13.78 30.84
CA LEU A 312 -7.91 12.88 31.12
C LEU A 312 -7.66 11.93 29.94
N GLN A 313 -8.73 11.35 29.39
CA GLN A 313 -8.66 10.51 28.19
C GLN A 313 -8.07 11.29 27.00
N ILE A 314 -8.54 12.51 26.77
CA ILE A 314 -8.07 13.35 25.65
C ILE A 314 -6.58 13.68 25.78
N TYR A 315 -6.09 14.07 26.97
CA TYR A 315 -4.68 14.42 27.14
C TYR A 315 -3.77 13.19 27.17
N ALA A 316 -4.22 12.08 27.76
CA ALA A 316 -3.49 10.82 27.71
C ALA A 316 -3.34 10.33 26.26
N ALA A 317 -4.41 10.41 25.47
CA ALA A 317 -4.41 10.12 24.05
C ALA A 317 -3.43 11.04 23.30
N LEU A 318 -3.48 12.35 23.54
CA LEU A 318 -2.57 13.29 22.90
C LEU A 318 -1.09 12.99 23.20
N VAL A 319 -0.75 12.68 24.46
CA VAL A 319 0.62 12.31 24.84
C VAL A 319 1.04 11.02 24.14
N MET A 320 0.17 10.01 24.12
CA MET A 320 0.46 8.74 23.46
C MET A 320 0.64 8.91 21.94
N PHE A 321 -0.20 9.72 21.29
CA PHE A 321 -0.06 10.09 19.88
C PHE A 321 1.33 10.70 19.59
N LEU A 322 1.77 11.67 20.41
CA LEU A 322 3.07 12.33 20.23
C LEU A 322 4.25 11.37 20.42
N VAL A 323 4.19 10.50 21.43
CA VAL A 323 5.20 9.45 21.69
C VAL A 323 5.29 8.51 20.49
N CYS A 324 4.15 8.09 19.94
CA CYS A 324 4.10 7.20 18.79
C CYS A 324 4.64 7.87 17.52
N GLU A 325 4.34 9.15 17.28
CA GLU A 325 4.85 9.84 16.10
C GLU A 325 6.34 10.08 16.12
N LEU A 326 6.88 10.47 17.28
CA LEU A 326 8.32 10.60 17.46
C LEU A 326 9.01 9.24 17.32
N GLY A 327 8.40 8.18 17.84
CA GLY A 327 8.86 6.81 17.69
C GLY A 327 8.94 6.37 16.22
N ASN A 328 7.83 6.53 15.49
CA ASN A 328 7.73 6.18 14.08
C ASN A 328 8.76 6.95 13.23
N LEU A 329 8.87 8.27 13.41
CA LEU A 329 9.87 9.10 12.72
C LEU A 329 11.31 8.63 13.01
N THR A 330 11.62 8.34 14.27
CA THR A 330 12.96 7.88 14.66
C THR A 330 13.33 6.58 13.95
N VAL A 331 12.38 5.64 13.85
CA VAL A 331 12.58 4.37 13.16
C VAL A 331 12.81 4.59 11.65
N HIS A 332 12.00 5.45 11.01
CA HIS A 332 12.17 5.78 9.59
C HIS A 332 13.54 6.41 9.29
N VAL A 333 14.03 7.30 10.16
CA VAL A 333 15.37 7.89 10.02
C VAL A 333 16.47 6.82 10.10
N ILE A 334 16.34 5.83 10.98
CA ILE A 334 17.34 4.74 11.11
C ILE A 334 17.32 3.83 9.88
N LEU A 335 16.14 3.44 9.42
CA LEU A 335 15.99 2.62 8.21
C LEU A 335 16.56 3.31 6.97
N ASN A 336 16.43 4.64 6.88
CA ASN A 336 17.06 5.42 5.81
C ASN A 336 18.60 5.39 5.92
N ARG A 337 19.17 5.51 7.13
CA ARG A 337 20.64 5.47 7.31
C ARG A 337 21.24 4.14 6.88
N ILE A 338 20.60 3.02 7.22
CA ILE A 338 21.07 1.68 6.83
C ILE A 338 21.07 1.52 5.30
N SER A 339 20.08 2.12 4.63
CA SER A 339 19.96 2.08 3.16
C SER A 339 21.01 2.94 2.43
N CYS A 340 21.77 3.79 3.13
CA CYS A 340 22.76 4.71 2.51
C CYS A 340 24.12 4.06 2.20
N ASN A 341 24.39 2.84 2.68
CA ASN A 341 25.71 2.19 2.52
C ASN A 341 25.97 1.60 1.10
N GLY A 342 25.23 2.03 0.08
CA GLY A 342 25.48 1.73 -1.34
C GLY A 342 25.15 0.30 -1.79
N SER A 343 25.11 -0.68 -0.88
CA SER A 343 24.62 -2.03 -1.14
C SER A 343 23.15 -2.17 -0.73
N ARG A 344 22.37 -3.00 -1.45
CA ARG A 344 21.03 -3.45 -1.00
C ARG A 344 21.09 -3.77 0.51
N PRO A 345 20.11 -3.33 1.32
CA PRO A 345 20.22 -3.39 2.78
C PRO A 345 20.46 -4.84 3.21
N LYS A 346 21.70 -5.11 3.62
CA LYS A 346 22.14 -6.43 4.09
C LYS A 346 22.27 -6.47 5.61
N GLU A 347 21.95 -5.36 6.26
CA GLU A 347 22.12 -5.13 7.68
C GLU A 347 20.76 -5.09 8.37
N ILE A 348 20.62 -5.89 9.42
CA ILE A 348 19.41 -5.97 10.23
C ILE A 348 19.40 -4.73 11.15
N PRO A 349 18.29 -3.99 11.24
CA PRO A 349 18.21 -2.83 12.12
C PRO A 349 18.33 -3.26 13.59
N TYR A 350 19.27 -2.67 14.32
CA TYR A 350 19.47 -2.90 15.75
C TYR A 350 19.07 -1.69 16.59
N PRO A 351 18.61 -1.91 17.84
CA PRO A 351 18.27 -0.84 18.77
C PRO A 351 19.50 0.01 19.10
N THR A 352 19.29 1.32 19.22
CA THR A 352 20.32 2.32 19.54
C THR A 352 20.16 2.81 20.98
N ARG A 353 20.98 3.81 21.40
CA ARG A 353 20.81 4.49 22.70
C ARG A 353 19.47 5.24 22.85
N ASN A 354 18.73 5.47 21.76
CA ASN A 354 17.43 6.10 21.80
C ASN A 354 16.34 5.09 22.22
N PRO A 355 15.55 5.33 23.29
CA PRO A 355 14.53 4.40 23.78
C PRO A 355 13.44 4.08 22.75
N PHE A 356 13.15 4.99 21.82
CA PHE A 356 12.19 4.77 20.73
C PHE A 356 12.61 3.66 19.75
N THR A 357 13.87 3.25 19.81
CA THR A 357 14.42 2.23 18.91
C THR A 357 14.52 0.87 19.59
N TRP A 358 14.24 0.79 20.90
CA TRP A 358 14.27 -0.46 21.65
C TRP A 358 13.15 -1.42 21.26
N LEU A 359 12.12 -0.95 20.56
CA LEU A 359 11.11 -1.84 20.00
C LEU A 359 11.71 -2.85 19.00
N PHE A 360 12.87 -2.58 18.41
CA PHE A 360 13.60 -3.56 17.58
C PHE A 360 14.01 -4.83 18.36
N PHE A 361 14.03 -4.81 19.71
CA PHE A 361 14.22 -6.03 20.50
C PHE A 361 13.01 -6.98 20.44
N PHE A 362 11.82 -6.46 20.16
CA PHE A 362 10.56 -7.20 20.29
C PHE A 362 9.88 -7.46 18.94
N VAL A 363 10.00 -6.52 17.99
CA VAL A 363 9.29 -6.59 16.71
C VAL A 363 10.21 -6.25 15.54
N SER A 364 9.99 -6.92 14.41
CA SER A 364 10.78 -6.73 13.19
C SER A 364 10.51 -5.37 12.53
N CYS A 365 9.30 -4.82 12.67
CA CYS A 365 8.88 -3.55 12.05
C CYS A 365 8.28 -2.59 13.09
N PRO A 366 9.10 -1.98 13.97
CA PRO A 366 8.63 -1.03 14.99
C PRO A 366 7.83 0.15 14.45
N ASN A 367 8.11 0.58 13.22
CA ASN A 367 7.41 1.68 12.57
C ASN A 367 5.91 1.39 12.46
N TYR A 368 5.53 0.18 12.03
CA TYR A 368 4.12 -0.21 11.95
C TYR A 368 3.49 -0.32 13.35
N THR A 369 4.23 -0.80 14.36
CA THR A 369 3.71 -0.85 15.73
C THR A 369 3.40 0.54 16.29
N TYR A 370 4.26 1.52 16.05
CA TYR A 370 3.97 2.91 16.41
C TYR A 370 2.82 3.51 15.62
N GLU A 371 2.67 3.12 14.35
CA GLU A 371 1.55 3.58 13.51
C GLU A 371 0.21 3.06 14.02
N VAL A 372 0.11 1.76 14.26
CA VAL A 372 -1.07 1.10 14.85
C VAL A 372 -1.44 1.75 16.18
N CYS A 373 -0.48 1.88 17.10
CA CYS A 373 -0.73 2.46 18.43
C CYS A 373 -1.22 3.92 18.35
N LYS A 374 -0.78 4.67 17.34
CA LYS A 374 -1.23 6.05 17.12
C LYS A 374 -2.65 6.10 16.60
N ASP A 375 -2.99 5.25 15.64
CA ASP A 375 -4.31 5.25 15.01
C ASP A 375 -5.39 4.84 16.02
N THR A 376 -5.10 3.84 16.88
CA THR A 376 -5.94 3.44 18.03
C THR A 376 -6.26 4.58 19.00
N VAL A 377 -5.41 5.59 19.07
CA VAL A 377 -5.52 6.70 20.03
C VAL A 377 -6.20 7.94 19.41
N ARG A 378 -6.23 8.00 18.08
CA ARG A 378 -6.82 9.11 17.33
C ARG A 378 -8.34 9.01 17.27
N GLU A 379 -8.86 7.79 17.31
CA GLU A 379 -10.28 7.44 17.47
C GLU A 379 -10.72 7.60 18.93
#